data_AF-A0A399WVA0-F1
#
_entry.id   AF-A0A399WVA0-F1
#
_cell.length_a   1.000
_cell.length_b   1.000
_cell.length_c   1.000
_cell.angle_alpha   90.00
_cell.angle_beta   90.00
_cell.angle_gamma   90.00
#
_symmetry.space_group_name_H-M   'P 1'
#
loop_
_entity.id
_entity.type
_entity.pdbx_description
1 polymer ?
#
loop_
_entity_poly.entity_id
_entity_poly.type
_entity_poly.pdbx_seq_one_letter_code
_entity_poly.pdbx_strand_id
1 'polypeptide(L)'
;MPSCPVRISGEKLADLLDDRGRSGLSLYDAAFFEGKLYVGSSVGLLVFEEYHLKGAFKCVSGPSDHFSDVIADPANGQLWVRNIFIDKPLIRFDGGSWHSIEIPIGPQPLTRLDIEKLKFFPAAKGFWMQTSSAVWRWDNTALHWIAVPLPNVDCPVERDGDNLGAASCFVSIVPLKEVSAFVFRSSLSAHDQRSKPEASNPDRIFVQQNGEWKNITPAEFQDLYVKDIVSAGGVTFARTFDDSLFRISTDGVERIPLHGKIDALTVTSEGTLLAGLSDEGIFEFRDGWIKRFDYPTTIDGNDVVRINEYEGKTLLLLRNFAFDEKGEKLEDDRIWLNANGQLSELKLHSP
;
A
#
# COMPACT_ATOMS: atom_id res chain seq x y z
N MET A 1 19.48 -13.05 19.85
CA MET A 1 19.57 -13.10 18.38
C MET A 1 19.94 -11.71 17.90
N PRO A 2 20.80 -11.56 16.87
CA PRO A 2 21.10 -10.24 16.33
C PRO A 2 19.81 -9.54 15.88
N SER A 3 19.75 -8.22 16.03
CA SER A 3 18.65 -7.40 15.55
C SER A 3 18.52 -7.56 14.04
N CYS A 4 17.36 -8.01 13.56
CA CYS A 4 17.02 -8.03 12.13
C CYS A 4 16.22 -6.76 11.80
N PRO A 5 16.51 -6.09 10.66
CA PRO A 5 17.58 -6.42 9.71
C PRO A 5 18.98 -5.91 10.09
N VAL A 6 19.99 -6.48 9.43
CA VAL A 6 21.41 -6.09 9.46
C VAL A 6 21.78 -5.47 8.11
N ARG A 7 22.57 -4.39 8.13
CA ARG A 7 23.04 -3.72 6.92
C ARG A 7 24.17 -4.52 6.24
N ILE A 8 24.10 -4.66 4.92
CA ILE A 8 25.19 -5.11 4.06
C ILE A 8 25.69 -3.96 3.17
N SER A 9 26.98 -3.98 2.82
CA SER A 9 27.61 -2.97 1.96
C SER A 9 27.10 -3.08 0.51
N GLY A 10 27.30 -2.02 -0.26
CA GLY A 10 27.06 -2.03 -1.70
C GLY A 10 27.87 -3.09 -2.45
N GLU A 11 29.14 -3.31 -2.08
CA GLU A 11 29.99 -4.35 -2.68
C GLU A 11 29.39 -5.74 -2.51
N LYS A 12 29.03 -6.11 -1.26
CA LYS A 12 28.42 -7.40 -0.98
C LYS A 12 27.06 -7.56 -1.66
N LEU A 13 26.32 -6.46 -1.83
CA LEU A 13 25.06 -6.48 -2.57
C LEU A 13 25.30 -6.66 -4.07
N ALA A 14 26.32 -6.04 -4.65
CA ALA A 14 26.68 -6.21 -6.04
C ALA A 14 27.02 -7.68 -6.34
N ASP A 15 27.85 -8.32 -5.51
CA ASP A 15 28.16 -9.75 -5.63
C ASP A 15 26.87 -10.61 -5.62
N LEU A 16 25.93 -10.30 -4.72
CA LEU A 16 24.65 -11.01 -4.63
C LEU A 16 23.74 -10.80 -5.85
N LEU A 17 23.79 -9.63 -6.47
CA LEU A 17 23.02 -9.31 -7.68
C LEU A 17 23.63 -9.99 -8.91
N ASP A 18 24.96 -10.03 -8.99
CA ASP A 18 25.67 -10.69 -10.09
C ASP A 18 25.45 -12.21 -10.07
N ASP A 19 25.50 -12.84 -8.89
CA ASP A 19 25.25 -14.28 -8.70
C ASP A 19 23.85 -14.71 -9.16
N ARG A 20 22.87 -13.81 -9.12
CA ARG A 20 21.48 -14.10 -9.53
C ARG A 20 21.21 -13.86 -11.01
N GLY A 21 22.06 -13.09 -11.67
CA GLY A 21 21.71 -12.43 -12.92
C GLY A 21 20.54 -11.44 -12.75
N ARG A 22 20.28 -10.64 -13.79
CA ARG A 22 19.25 -9.58 -13.75
C ARG A 22 17.83 -10.11 -13.51
N SER A 23 17.52 -11.31 -14.00
CA SER A 23 16.19 -11.92 -13.91
C SER A 23 15.79 -12.36 -12.49
N GLY A 24 16.69 -12.34 -11.51
CA GLY A 24 16.43 -12.77 -10.13
C GLY A 24 15.96 -11.67 -9.16
N LEU A 25 16.01 -10.40 -9.57
CA LEU A 25 15.59 -9.29 -8.72
C LEU A 25 14.12 -8.95 -8.97
N SER A 26 13.31 -9.02 -7.92
CA SER A 26 11.95 -8.49 -7.91
C SER A 26 11.86 -7.35 -6.93
N LEU A 27 11.21 -6.26 -7.32
CA LEU A 27 10.89 -5.12 -6.48
C LEU A 27 9.42 -5.21 -6.07
N TYR A 28 9.12 -4.88 -4.83
CA TYR A 28 7.78 -5.08 -4.26
C TYR A 28 7.09 -3.77 -3.91
N ASP A 29 7.82 -2.87 -3.26
CA ASP A 29 7.28 -1.61 -2.77
C ASP A 29 8.41 -0.61 -2.46
N ALA A 30 8.08 0.66 -2.26
CA ALA A 30 9.07 1.67 -1.93
C ALA A 30 8.48 2.87 -1.18
N ALA A 31 9.28 3.44 -0.29
CA ALA A 31 8.96 4.69 0.40
C ALA A 31 10.20 5.55 0.63
N PHE A 32 9.96 6.86 0.70
CA PHE A 32 10.94 7.79 1.21
C PHE A 32 10.86 7.88 2.73
N PHE A 33 12.02 7.89 3.39
CA PHE A 33 12.12 8.09 4.82
C PHE A 33 13.43 8.81 5.14
N GLU A 34 13.36 9.91 5.89
CA GLU A 34 14.51 10.74 6.28
C GLU A 34 15.43 11.11 5.09
N GLY A 35 14.84 11.51 3.96
CA GLY A 35 15.57 11.91 2.75
C GLY A 35 16.20 10.75 1.95
N LYS A 36 16.01 9.51 2.38
CA LYS A 36 16.49 8.30 1.68
C LYS A 36 15.33 7.56 1.03
N LEU A 37 15.63 6.82 -0.02
CA LEU A 37 14.67 5.93 -0.68
C LEU A 37 14.94 4.48 -0.25
N TYR A 38 13.92 3.84 0.30
CA TYR A 38 13.93 2.44 0.69
C TYR A 38 13.07 1.65 -0.28
N VAL A 39 13.60 0.54 -0.82
CA VAL A 39 12.91 -0.28 -1.82
C VAL A 39 12.92 -1.73 -1.37
N GLY A 40 11.74 -2.28 -1.14
CA GLY A 40 11.56 -3.69 -0.80
C GLY A 40 11.82 -4.57 -2.02
N SER A 41 12.64 -5.60 -1.87
CA SER A 41 13.04 -6.48 -2.97
C SER A 41 13.13 -7.95 -2.55
N SER A 42 13.40 -8.85 -3.50
CA SER A 42 13.63 -10.28 -3.27
C SER A 42 14.98 -10.61 -2.62
N VAL A 43 15.89 -9.64 -2.52
CA VAL A 43 17.25 -9.82 -1.96
C VAL A 43 17.51 -9.02 -0.68
N GLY A 44 16.56 -8.18 -0.28
CA GLY A 44 16.62 -7.36 0.93
C GLY A 44 15.82 -6.07 0.79
N LEU A 45 15.95 -5.18 1.76
CA LEU A 45 15.46 -3.81 1.66
C LEU A 45 16.60 -2.90 1.15
N LEU A 46 16.55 -2.54 -0.12
CA LEU A 46 17.55 -1.70 -0.79
C LEU A 46 17.48 -0.26 -0.26
N VAL A 47 18.65 0.39 -0.14
CA VAL A 47 18.76 1.77 0.37
C VAL A 47 19.47 2.64 -0.64
N PHE A 48 18.79 3.69 -1.09
CA PHE A 48 19.34 4.69 -1.98
C PHE A 48 19.53 6.01 -1.22
N GLU A 49 20.73 6.57 -1.31
CA GLU A 49 21.07 7.89 -0.79
C GLU A 49 21.59 8.72 -1.96
N GLU A 50 21.05 9.93 -2.13
CA GLU A 50 21.37 10.80 -3.28
C GLU A 50 21.20 10.06 -4.61
N TYR A 51 20.20 9.18 -4.70
CA TYR A 51 19.86 8.40 -5.90
C TYR A 51 20.89 7.32 -6.28
N HIS A 52 21.84 7.04 -5.38
CA HIS A 52 22.80 5.96 -5.52
C HIS A 52 22.49 4.82 -4.56
N LEU A 53 22.52 3.59 -5.06
CA LEU A 53 22.40 2.39 -4.22
C LEU A 53 23.60 2.31 -3.26
N LYS A 54 23.34 2.40 -1.96
CA LYS A 54 24.40 2.36 -0.92
C LYS A 54 24.54 0.99 -0.26
N GLY A 55 23.56 0.11 -0.43
CA GLY A 55 23.53 -1.23 0.16
C GLY A 55 22.11 -1.70 0.41
N ALA A 56 21.97 -2.70 1.27
CA ALA A 56 20.68 -3.25 1.64
C ALA A 56 20.63 -3.67 3.12
N PHE A 57 19.43 -3.82 3.63
CA PHE A 57 19.12 -4.42 4.91
C PHE A 57 18.62 -5.86 4.69
N LYS A 58 19.14 -6.81 5.46
CA LYS A 58 18.80 -8.24 5.40
C LYS A 58 18.59 -8.85 6.78
N CYS A 59 17.63 -9.75 6.91
CA CYS A 59 17.36 -10.58 8.08
C CYS A 59 17.97 -11.98 7.96
N VAL A 60 18.19 -12.48 6.74
CA VAL A 60 18.82 -13.80 6.50
C VAL A 60 20.12 -13.65 5.72
N SER A 61 21.09 -14.52 5.97
CA SER A 61 22.40 -14.50 5.29
C SER A 61 22.34 -15.02 3.84
N GLY A 62 21.24 -15.69 3.47
CA GLY A 62 21.05 -16.28 2.15
C GLY A 62 20.72 -15.25 1.05
N PRO A 63 20.64 -15.73 -0.20
CA PRO A 63 20.42 -14.86 -1.34
C PRO A 63 18.99 -14.31 -1.39
N SER A 64 18.00 -15.04 -0.86
CA SER A 64 16.60 -14.61 -0.81
C SER A 64 16.28 -13.95 0.51
N ASP A 65 15.75 -12.73 0.48
CA ASP A 65 15.26 -12.05 1.66
C ASP A 65 14.22 -11.00 1.24
N HIS A 66 12.95 -11.31 1.41
CA HIS A 66 11.90 -10.59 0.69
C HIS A 66 11.23 -9.57 1.59
N PHE A 67 11.48 -8.30 1.28
CA PHE A 67 10.83 -7.17 1.94
C PHE A 67 9.71 -6.62 1.06
N SER A 68 8.49 -6.61 1.58
CA SER A 68 7.31 -5.99 0.98
C SER A 68 6.74 -4.91 1.92
N ASP A 69 5.70 -4.21 1.47
CA ASP A 69 4.95 -3.24 2.28
C ASP A 69 5.87 -2.22 2.95
N VAL A 70 6.63 -1.49 2.11
CA VAL A 70 7.60 -0.49 2.57
C VAL A 70 6.87 0.83 2.74
N ILE A 71 6.57 1.19 3.98
CA ILE A 71 5.60 2.23 4.28
C ILE A 71 6.21 3.27 5.21
N ALA A 72 6.27 4.51 4.75
CA ALA A 72 6.55 5.64 5.61
C ALA A 72 5.28 6.01 6.41
N ASP A 73 5.43 6.11 7.72
CA ASP A 73 4.43 6.61 8.65
C ASP A 73 4.83 8.03 9.08
N PRO A 74 4.39 9.07 8.34
CA PRO A 74 4.78 10.44 8.63
C PRO A 74 4.21 10.95 9.96
N ALA A 75 3.12 10.36 10.46
CA ALA A 75 2.52 10.79 11.72
C ALA A 75 3.39 10.43 12.93
N ASN A 76 4.15 9.33 12.85
CA ASN A 76 5.05 8.89 13.93
C ASN A 76 6.53 9.01 13.58
N GLY A 77 6.88 9.50 12.38
CA GLY A 77 8.26 9.57 11.91
C GLY A 77 8.92 8.19 11.84
N GLN A 78 8.21 7.21 11.28
CA GLN A 78 8.66 5.81 11.24
C GLN A 78 8.66 5.23 9.83
N LEU A 79 9.49 4.22 9.61
CA LEU A 79 9.45 3.37 8.42
C LEU A 79 9.04 1.96 8.85
N TRP A 80 8.00 1.44 8.23
CA TRP A 80 7.50 0.08 8.43
C TRP A 80 7.84 -0.75 7.22
N VAL A 81 8.27 -1.99 7.45
CA VAL A 81 8.53 -2.95 6.38
C VAL A 81 8.05 -4.32 6.81
N ARG A 82 7.60 -5.12 5.84
CA ARG A 82 7.25 -6.51 6.07
C ARG A 82 8.26 -7.44 5.42
N ASN A 83 8.79 -8.39 6.17
CA ASN A 83 9.57 -9.50 5.64
C ASN A 83 8.69 -10.75 5.56
N ILE A 84 8.40 -11.22 4.36
CA ILE A 84 7.37 -12.26 4.13
C ILE A 84 7.83 -13.69 4.41
N PHE A 85 9.11 -13.91 4.76
CA PHE A 85 9.68 -15.26 4.98
C PHE A 85 10.07 -15.56 6.43
N ILE A 86 9.85 -14.64 7.36
CA ILE A 86 10.18 -14.82 8.77
C ILE A 86 8.92 -14.89 9.64
N ASP A 87 9.02 -15.63 10.76
CA ASP A 87 7.90 -15.84 11.69
C ASP A 87 7.35 -14.54 12.30
N LYS A 88 8.17 -13.48 12.37
CA LYS A 88 7.77 -12.13 12.80
C LYS A 88 7.93 -11.14 11.64
N PRO A 89 6.94 -11.02 10.77
CA PRO A 89 7.16 -10.40 9.47
C PRO A 89 7.18 -8.87 9.56
N LEU A 90 6.62 -8.23 10.59
CA LEU A 90 6.55 -6.77 10.65
C LEU A 90 7.72 -6.16 11.44
N ILE A 91 8.41 -5.21 10.81
CA ILE A 91 9.59 -4.55 11.37
C ILE A 91 9.42 -3.04 11.22
N ARG A 92 9.80 -2.30 12.26
CA ARG A 92 9.71 -0.85 12.34
C ARG A 92 11.09 -0.23 12.53
N PHE A 93 11.39 0.83 11.81
CA PHE A 93 12.56 1.68 11.97
C PHE A 93 12.13 3.06 12.47
N ASP A 94 12.80 3.54 13.53
CA ASP A 94 12.52 4.83 14.17
C ASP A 94 13.56 5.92 13.82
N GLY A 95 14.35 5.70 12.77
CA GLY A 95 15.50 6.56 12.40
C GLY A 95 16.83 6.13 13.03
N GLY A 96 16.79 5.41 14.17
CA GLY A 96 17.98 4.94 14.86
C GLY A 96 18.13 3.42 14.86
N SER A 97 17.06 2.69 15.16
CA SER A 97 17.06 1.25 15.42
C SER A 97 15.87 0.54 14.78
N TRP A 98 16.10 -0.74 14.45
CA TRP A 98 15.05 -1.64 13.97
C TRP A 98 14.42 -2.41 15.12
N HIS A 99 13.09 -2.51 15.09
CA HIS A 99 12.27 -3.16 16.11
C HIS A 99 11.35 -4.18 15.44
N SER A 100 11.39 -5.43 15.89
CA SER A 100 10.41 -6.43 15.47
C SER A 100 9.10 -6.19 16.21
N ILE A 101 8.01 -6.08 15.47
CA ILE A 101 6.68 -5.80 16.01
C ILE A 101 5.81 -7.03 15.80
N GLU A 102 5.16 -7.47 16.86
CA GLU A 102 4.22 -8.58 16.77
C GLU A 102 2.95 -8.12 16.08
N ILE A 103 2.49 -8.91 15.10
CA ILE A 103 1.19 -8.71 14.49
C ILE A 103 0.13 -9.13 15.52
N PRO A 104 -0.84 -8.27 15.84
CA PRO A 104 -1.86 -8.58 16.82
C PRO A 104 -2.72 -9.74 16.34
N ILE A 105 -3.01 -10.66 17.26
CA ILE A 105 -3.95 -11.76 17.01
C ILE A 105 -5.35 -11.23 17.31
N GLY A 106 -6.24 -11.35 16.33
CA GLY A 106 -7.65 -10.98 16.51
C GLY A 106 -8.42 -11.99 17.37
N PRO A 107 -9.75 -11.87 17.41
CA PRO A 107 -10.61 -12.86 18.07
C PRO A 107 -10.43 -14.28 17.50
N GLN A 108 -10.00 -14.37 16.25
CA GLN A 108 -9.65 -15.60 15.57
C GLN A 108 -8.14 -15.62 15.27
N PRO A 109 -7.47 -16.78 15.37
CA PRO A 109 -6.10 -16.95 14.91
C PRO A 109 -5.97 -16.53 13.44
N LEU A 110 -4.89 -15.82 13.11
CA LEU A 110 -4.62 -15.43 11.72
C LEU A 110 -4.29 -16.67 10.89
N THR A 111 -5.01 -16.86 9.78
CA THR A 111 -4.63 -17.85 8.79
C THR A 111 -3.49 -17.31 7.93
N ARG A 112 -2.81 -18.19 7.18
CA ARG A 112 -1.84 -17.78 6.16
C ARG A 112 -2.46 -16.79 5.17
N LEU A 113 -3.71 -17.00 4.78
CA LEU A 113 -4.43 -16.11 3.85
C LEU A 113 -4.65 -14.72 4.46
N ASP A 114 -4.90 -14.63 5.77
CA ASP A 114 -5.04 -13.34 6.45
C ASP A 114 -3.73 -12.57 6.47
N ILE A 115 -2.61 -13.26 6.71
CA ILE A 115 -1.27 -12.67 6.65
C ILE A 115 -0.98 -12.14 5.24
N GLU A 116 -1.27 -12.93 4.21
CA GLU A 116 -1.07 -12.52 2.80
C GLU A 116 -1.96 -11.31 2.42
N LYS A 117 -3.07 -11.09 3.13
CA LYS A 117 -4.03 -10.00 2.91
C LYS A 117 -3.89 -8.83 3.88
N LEU A 118 -2.86 -8.80 4.71
CA LEU A 118 -2.60 -7.66 5.59
C LEU A 118 -2.46 -6.39 4.75
N LYS A 119 -3.22 -5.37 5.13
CA LYS A 119 -3.12 -4.02 4.57
C LYS A 119 -2.68 -3.07 5.66
N PHE A 120 -1.90 -2.08 5.26
CA PHE A 120 -1.39 -1.05 6.13
C PHE A 120 -1.76 0.31 5.57
N PHE A 121 -2.16 1.23 6.44
CA PHE A 121 -2.62 2.55 6.04
C PHE A 121 -1.92 3.60 6.90
N PRO A 122 -0.88 4.28 6.38
CA PRO A 122 -0.36 5.47 7.02
C PRO A 122 -1.40 6.58 6.89
N ALA A 123 -1.64 7.31 7.97
CA ALA A 123 -2.60 8.41 8.00
C ALA A 123 -2.08 9.52 8.92
N ALA A 124 -2.65 10.72 8.80
CA ALA A 124 -2.22 11.89 9.58
C ALA A 124 -2.26 11.70 11.11
N LYS A 125 -3.07 10.75 11.61
CA LYS A 125 -3.23 10.46 13.05
C LYS A 125 -2.64 9.11 13.47
N GLY A 126 -1.81 8.51 12.64
CA GLY A 126 -1.07 7.31 12.97
C GLY A 126 -1.18 6.22 11.91
N PHE A 127 -0.73 5.04 12.31
CA PHE A 127 -0.57 3.90 11.45
C PHE A 127 -1.62 2.85 11.75
N TRP A 128 -2.29 2.38 10.70
CA TRP A 128 -3.35 1.40 10.82
C TRP A 128 -2.96 0.11 10.13
N MET A 129 -3.41 -0.99 10.71
CA MET A 129 -3.29 -2.31 10.13
C MET A 129 -4.67 -2.93 10.04
N GLN A 130 -4.89 -3.68 8.98
CA GLN A 130 -6.15 -4.34 8.69
C GLN A 130 -5.90 -5.80 8.27
N THR A 131 -6.76 -6.69 8.75
CA THR A 131 -6.98 -8.02 8.19
C THR A 131 -8.35 -8.10 7.51
N SER A 132 -8.75 -9.29 7.06
CA SER A 132 -10.11 -9.55 6.58
C SER A 132 -11.19 -9.24 7.62
N SER A 133 -10.89 -9.33 8.92
CA SER A 133 -11.89 -9.38 9.99
C SER A 133 -11.71 -8.35 11.10
N ALA A 134 -10.57 -7.66 11.13
CA ALA A 134 -10.24 -6.76 12.22
C ALA A 134 -9.34 -5.60 11.77
N VAL A 135 -9.35 -4.56 12.58
CA VAL A 135 -8.59 -3.33 12.37
C VAL A 135 -7.89 -2.96 13.67
N TRP A 136 -6.64 -2.54 13.55
CA TRP A 136 -5.84 -2.06 14.65
C TRP A 136 -5.21 -0.72 14.31
N ARG A 137 -5.02 0.10 15.33
CA ARG A 137 -4.24 1.33 15.27
C ARG A 137 -2.98 1.16 16.11
N TRP A 138 -1.85 1.55 15.58
CA TRP A 138 -0.60 1.61 16.33
C TRP A 138 -0.65 2.77 17.33
N ASP A 139 -0.42 2.48 18.61
CA ASP A 139 -0.16 3.47 19.63
C ASP A 139 1.36 3.68 19.75
N ASN A 140 1.84 4.80 19.25
CA ASN A 140 3.27 5.10 19.28
C ASN A 140 3.81 5.46 20.67
N THR A 141 2.94 5.87 21.59
CA THR A 141 3.36 6.19 22.97
C THR A 141 3.53 4.91 23.77
N ALA A 142 2.55 4.01 23.66
CA ALA A 142 2.54 2.76 24.40
C ALA A 142 3.15 1.58 23.63
N LEU A 143 3.62 1.81 22.39
CA LEU A 143 4.30 0.86 21.52
C LEU A 143 3.56 -0.47 21.33
N HIS A 144 2.24 -0.41 21.15
CA HIS A 144 1.41 -1.60 20.91
C HIS A 144 0.22 -1.30 19.99
N TRP A 145 -0.43 -2.37 19.52
CA TRP A 145 -1.62 -2.29 18.70
C TRP A 145 -2.89 -2.17 19.55
N ILE A 146 -3.71 -1.18 19.24
CA ILE A 146 -5.05 -0.99 19.82
C ILE A 146 -6.09 -1.49 18.82
N ALA A 147 -6.88 -2.50 19.22
CA ALA A 147 -7.99 -2.97 18.41
C ALA A 147 -9.05 -1.87 18.25
N VAL A 148 -9.56 -1.70 17.04
CA VAL A 148 -10.58 -0.68 16.74
C VAL A 148 -11.91 -1.37 16.47
N PRO A 149 -12.98 -0.98 17.19
CA PRO A 149 -14.28 -1.62 17.04
C PRO A 149 -14.86 -1.33 15.65
N LEU A 150 -15.32 -2.38 14.98
CA LEU A 150 -16.07 -2.29 13.72
C LEU A 150 -17.54 -1.94 14.01
N PRO A 151 -18.23 -1.28 13.08
CA PRO A 151 -19.68 -1.08 13.18
C PRO A 151 -20.40 -2.43 13.22
N ASN A 152 -21.47 -2.48 14.00
CA ASN A 152 -22.40 -3.60 13.96
C ASN A 152 -23.30 -3.44 12.72
N VAL A 153 -22.82 -3.89 11.57
CA VAL A 153 -23.59 -3.93 10.34
C VAL A 153 -24.26 -5.29 10.19
N ASP A 154 -25.52 -5.29 9.76
CA ASP A 154 -26.21 -6.51 9.39
C ASP A 154 -25.54 -7.08 8.14
N CYS A 155 -24.85 -8.21 8.33
CA CYS A 155 -24.01 -8.86 7.33
C CYS A 155 -24.54 -10.28 7.15
N PRO A 156 -25.45 -10.52 6.20
CA PRO A 156 -26.11 -11.80 6.01
C PRO A 156 -25.21 -12.75 5.22
N VAL A 157 -24.02 -13.03 5.74
CA VAL A 157 -23.14 -14.06 5.19
C VAL A 157 -23.27 -15.28 6.10
N GLU A 158 -24.22 -16.15 5.77
CA GLU A 158 -24.27 -17.50 6.33
C GLU A 158 -23.25 -18.35 5.58
N ARG A 159 -22.23 -18.84 6.30
CA ARG A 159 -21.34 -19.87 5.78
C ARG A 159 -21.55 -21.13 6.63
N ASP A 160 -22.12 -22.17 6.02
CA ASP A 160 -22.28 -23.50 6.64
C ASP A 160 -22.94 -23.49 8.04
N GLY A 161 -23.86 -22.55 8.30
CA GLY A 161 -24.56 -22.43 9.59
C GLY A 161 -23.84 -21.59 10.65
N ASP A 162 -22.62 -21.11 10.38
CA ASP A 162 -21.91 -20.18 11.24
C ASP A 162 -22.17 -18.73 10.80
N ASN A 163 -22.66 -17.93 11.75
CA ASN A 163 -22.89 -16.51 11.56
C ASN A 163 -21.55 -15.77 11.75
N LEU A 164 -20.85 -15.50 10.64
CA LEU A 164 -19.51 -14.91 10.66
C LEU A 164 -19.50 -13.41 11.06
N GLY A 165 -20.68 -12.79 11.18
CA GLY A 165 -20.85 -11.41 11.62
C GLY A 165 -20.23 -10.37 10.69
N ALA A 166 -20.18 -9.11 11.16
CA ALA A 166 -19.71 -7.95 10.39
C ALA A 166 -18.30 -8.10 9.79
N ALA A 167 -17.43 -8.89 10.42
CA ALA A 167 -16.09 -9.20 9.94
C ALA A 167 -16.09 -9.80 8.53
N SER A 168 -17.13 -10.56 8.16
CA SER A 168 -17.22 -11.17 6.83
C SER A 168 -17.61 -10.20 5.71
N CYS A 169 -18.12 -9.01 6.04
CA CYS A 169 -18.48 -7.97 5.08
C CYS A 169 -17.45 -6.83 5.00
N PHE A 170 -16.39 -6.87 5.81
CA PHE A 170 -15.45 -5.77 5.93
C PHE A 170 -14.47 -5.72 4.74
N VAL A 171 -14.38 -4.56 4.08
CA VAL A 171 -13.55 -4.34 2.88
C VAL A 171 -12.29 -3.55 3.22
N SER A 172 -12.44 -2.37 3.83
CA SER A 172 -11.32 -1.45 4.08
C SER A 172 -11.61 -0.48 5.23
N ILE A 173 -10.60 -0.12 6.02
CA ILE A 173 -10.63 1.11 6.83
C ILE A 173 -10.55 2.33 5.92
N VAL A 174 -11.09 3.48 6.32
CA VAL A 174 -11.00 4.77 5.64
C VAL A 174 -10.51 5.80 6.67
N PRO A 175 -9.19 6.06 6.75
CA PRO A 175 -8.65 7.01 7.72
C PRO A 175 -9.04 8.46 7.38
N LEU A 176 -9.92 9.08 8.18
CA LEU A 176 -10.27 10.50 8.04
C LEU A 176 -9.53 11.36 9.08
N LYS A 177 -9.58 12.69 8.93
CA LYS A 177 -8.87 13.62 9.81
C LYS A 177 -9.22 13.43 11.29
N GLU A 178 -10.48 13.20 11.63
CA GLU A 178 -10.95 13.21 13.02
C GLU A 178 -11.51 11.87 13.50
N VAL A 179 -11.95 11.05 12.55
CA VAL A 179 -12.65 9.79 12.81
C VAL A 179 -12.13 8.74 11.83
N SER A 180 -12.46 7.48 12.08
CA SER A 180 -12.29 6.42 11.07
C SER A 180 -13.63 6.15 10.42
N ALA A 181 -13.63 5.93 9.11
CA ALA A 181 -14.72 5.27 8.43
C ALA A 181 -14.35 3.84 8.04
N PHE A 182 -15.32 3.06 7.61
CA PHE A 182 -15.14 1.69 7.18
C PHE A 182 -16.00 1.40 5.96
N VAL A 183 -15.41 0.66 5.01
CA VAL A 183 -16.07 0.16 3.81
C VAL A 183 -16.58 -1.26 4.08
N PHE A 184 -17.85 -1.50 3.80
CA PHE A 184 -18.52 -2.80 3.93
C PHE A 184 -19.19 -3.22 2.64
N ARG A 185 -19.13 -4.51 2.32
CA ARG A 185 -19.82 -5.16 1.19
C ARG A 185 -20.64 -6.31 1.72
N SER A 186 -21.94 -6.33 1.44
CA SER A 186 -22.87 -7.31 2.02
C SER A 186 -22.62 -8.77 1.59
N SER A 187 -21.76 -9.00 0.60
CA SER A 187 -21.25 -10.32 0.23
C SER A 187 -19.79 -10.19 -0.18
N LEU A 188 -18.89 -10.84 0.56
CA LEU A 188 -17.50 -11.02 0.16
C LEU A 188 -17.23 -12.51 0.03
N SER A 189 -17.20 -13.01 -1.20
CA SER A 189 -16.49 -14.26 -1.43
C SER A 189 -14.99 -14.04 -1.23
N ALA A 190 -14.25 -15.09 -0.85
CA ALA A 190 -12.80 -15.00 -0.74
C ALA A 190 -12.11 -14.62 -2.07
N HIS A 191 -12.81 -14.82 -3.20
CA HIS A 191 -12.39 -14.46 -4.56
C HIS A 191 -12.69 -12.99 -4.90
N ASP A 192 -13.76 -12.40 -4.35
CA ASP A 192 -14.29 -11.07 -4.70
C ASP A 192 -13.42 -9.89 -4.27
N GLN A 193 -12.30 -10.15 -3.58
CA GLN A 193 -11.33 -9.10 -3.23
C GLN A 193 -10.37 -8.77 -4.37
N ARG A 194 -10.26 -9.61 -5.40
CA ARG A 194 -9.34 -9.41 -6.52
C ARG A 194 -10.02 -8.97 -7.82
N SER A 195 -11.32 -9.22 -7.94
CA SER A 195 -12.12 -8.87 -9.09
C SER A 195 -13.37 -8.13 -8.66
N LYS A 196 -13.95 -7.36 -9.59
CA LYS A 196 -15.27 -6.78 -9.39
C LYS A 196 -16.27 -7.91 -9.06
N PRO A 197 -17.05 -7.81 -7.97
CA PRO A 197 -18.09 -8.79 -7.68
C PRO A 197 -19.14 -8.79 -8.79
N GLU A 198 -19.67 -9.96 -9.13
CA GLU A 198 -20.83 -10.08 -10.03
C GLU A 198 -22.14 -9.61 -9.36
N ALA A 199 -22.12 -9.46 -8.02
CA ALA A 199 -23.30 -9.17 -7.20
C ALA A 199 -23.72 -7.69 -7.22
N SER A 200 -25.04 -7.46 -7.15
CA SER A 200 -25.72 -6.16 -7.16
C SER A 200 -25.59 -5.31 -5.89
N ASN A 201 -24.59 -5.58 -5.05
CA ASN A 201 -24.46 -4.94 -3.75
C ASN A 201 -23.21 -4.05 -3.70
N PRO A 202 -23.33 -2.74 -3.94
CA PRO A 202 -22.21 -1.82 -3.84
C PRO A 202 -21.71 -1.72 -2.41
N ASP A 203 -20.47 -1.27 -2.29
CA ASP A 203 -19.85 -0.98 -1.01
C ASP A 203 -20.57 0.18 -0.32
N ARG A 204 -20.70 0.06 1.00
CA ARG A 204 -21.26 1.07 1.89
C ARG A 204 -20.19 1.59 2.82
N ILE A 205 -20.16 2.89 3.03
CA ILE A 205 -19.17 3.56 3.87
C ILE A 205 -19.86 4.03 5.14
N PHE A 206 -19.37 3.58 6.28
CA PHE A 206 -19.87 3.93 7.60
C PHE A 206 -18.87 4.81 8.33
N VAL A 207 -19.30 5.97 8.81
CA VAL A 207 -18.51 6.90 9.64
C VAL A 207 -19.09 6.91 11.05
N GLN A 208 -18.23 6.96 12.08
CA GLN A 208 -18.67 7.18 13.45
C GLN A 208 -18.90 8.67 13.71
N GLN A 209 -20.12 9.06 14.07
CA GLN A 209 -20.50 10.43 14.42
C GLN A 209 -21.31 10.40 15.72
N ASN A 210 -20.87 11.15 16.73
CA ASN A 210 -21.54 11.22 18.04
C ASN A 210 -21.74 9.86 18.72
N GLY A 211 -20.81 8.93 18.53
CA GLY A 211 -20.87 7.57 19.08
C GLY A 211 -21.68 6.57 18.25
N GLU A 212 -22.39 7.02 17.20
CA GLU A 212 -23.20 6.19 16.32
C GLU A 212 -22.54 5.99 14.96
N TRP A 213 -22.79 4.85 14.32
CA TRP A 213 -22.32 4.55 12.97
C TRP A 213 -23.36 4.96 11.95
N LYS A 214 -22.98 5.84 11.01
CA LYS A 214 -23.86 6.35 9.96
C LYS A 214 -23.35 5.94 8.59
N ASN A 215 -24.22 5.36 7.76
CA ASN A 215 -23.94 5.15 6.34
C ASN A 215 -23.95 6.51 5.61
N ILE A 216 -22.85 6.84 4.96
CA ILE A 216 -22.67 8.08 4.20
C ILE A 216 -22.62 7.85 2.68
N THR A 217 -22.77 6.62 2.21
CA THR A 217 -22.82 6.32 0.77
C THR A 217 -24.17 6.75 0.17
N PRO A 218 -24.18 7.65 -0.83
CA PRO A 218 -25.38 8.02 -1.57
C PRO A 218 -26.01 6.82 -2.29
N ALA A 219 -27.33 6.78 -2.39
CA ALA A 219 -28.08 5.65 -2.95
C ALA A 219 -27.85 5.46 -4.46
N GLU A 220 -27.45 6.52 -5.16
CA GLU A 220 -27.15 6.53 -6.58
C GLU A 220 -25.81 5.87 -6.94
N PHE A 221 -24.91 5.65 -5.96
CA PHE A 221 -23.60 5.03 -6.21
C PHE A 221 -23.67 3.51 -6.21
N GLN A 222 -24.38 2.97 -7.20
CA GLN A 222 -24.56 1.53 -7.42
C GLN A 222 -23.30 0.83 -7.96
N ASP A 223 -22.28 1.59 -8.35
CA ASP A 223 -21.00 1.13 -8.91
C ASP A 223 -19.80 1.30 -7.95
N LEU A 224 -20.06 1.65 -6.69
CA LEU A 224 -19.01 1.81 -5.70
C LEU A 224 -18.48 0.45 -5.25
N TYR A 225 -17.45 -0.07 -5.92
CA TYR A 225 -16.72 -1.28 -5.51
C TYR A 225 -15.26 -0.93 -5.26
N VAL A 226 -14.95 -0.52 -4.03
CA VAL A 226 -13.64 -0.07 -3.59
C VAL A 226 -12.62 -1.19 -3.79
N LYS A 227 -11.55 -0.83 -4.51
CA LYS A 227 -10.36 -1.65 -4.75
C LYS A 227 -9.21 -1.18 -3.86
N ASP A 228 -8.91 0.12 -3.94
CA ASP A 228 -7.80 0.77 -3.26
C ASP A 228 -8.25 2.09 -2.64
N ILE A 229 -7.52 2.53 -1.61
CA ILE A 229 -7.78 3.82 -0.95
C ILE A 229 -6.47 4.54 -0.61
N VAL A 230 -6.55 5.86 -0.56
CA VAL A 230 -5.44 6.75 -0.18
C VAL A 230 -6.00 7.94 0.60
N SER A 231 -5.38 8.31 1.73
CA SER A 231 -5.89 9.41 2.57
C SER A 231 -5.01 10.65 2.46
N ALA A 232 -5.58 11.77 2.01
CA ALA A 232 -4.87 13.01 1.72
C ALA A 232 -5.69 14.20 2.21
N GLY A 233 -5.06 15.21 2.81
CA GLY A 233 -5.73 16.47 3.18
C GLY A 233 -6.90 16.31 4.16
N GLY A 234 -6.94 15.22 4.94
CA GLY A 234 -8.02 14.92 5.87
C GLY A 234 -9.26 14.24 5.27
N VAL A 235 -9.24 13.95 3.97
CA VAL A 235 -10.22 13.11 3.27
C VAL A 235 -9.57 11.81 2.81
N THR A 236 -10.38 10.84 2.38
CA THR A 236 -9.90 9.62 1.75
C THR A 236 -10.41 9.52 0.32
N PHE A 237 -9.54 9.17 -0.60
CA PHE A 237 -9.90 8.86 -1.97
C PHE A 237 -9.99 7.35 -2.14
N ALA A 238 -11.08 6.88 -2.74
CA ALA A 238 -11.31 5.47 -3.03
C ALA A 238 -11.38 5.26 -4.54
N ARG A 239 -10.51 4.37 -5.04
CA ARG A 239 -10.54 3.87 -6.42
C ARG A 239 -11.38 2.62 -6.46
N THR A 240 -12.27 2.51 -7.44
CA THR A 240 -13.06 1.30 -7.68
C THR A 240 -12.40 0.32 -8.65
N PHE A 241 -12.93 -0.89 -8.77
CA PHE A 241 -12.50 -1.87 -9.77
C PHE A 241 -12.71 -1.41 -11.22
N ASP A 242 -13.66 -0.50 -11.47
CA ASP A 242 -13.89 0.13 -12.78
C ASP A 242 -13.11 1.45 -12.93
N ASP A 243 -12.11 1.66 -12.08
CA ASP A 243 -11.21 2.82 -12.10
C ASP A 243 -11.90 4.19 -11.91
N SER A 244 -13.11 4.21 -11.36
CA SER A 244 -13.73 5.44 -10.86
C SER A 244 -13.08 5.89 -9.56
N LEU A 245 -12.94 7.21 -9.36
CA LEU A 245 -12.42 7.79 -8.13
C LEU A 245 -13.54 8.50 -7.36
N PHE A 246 -13.60 8.20 -6.07
CA PHE A 246 -14.50 8.86 -5.12
C PHE A 246 -13.70 9.53 -4.03
N ARG A 247 -14.13 10.70 -3.57
CA ARG A 247 -13.62 11.34 -2.37
C ARG A 247 -14.62 11.13 -1.24
N ILE A 248 -14.11 10.70 -0.10
CA ILE A 248 -14.84 10.31 1.10
C ILE A 248 -14.44 11.29 2.20
N SER A 249 -15.45 11.88 2.83
CA SER A 249 -15.31 12.78 3.99
C SER A 249 -16.28 12.36 5.09
N THR A 250 -16.31 13.09 6.20
CA THR A 250 -17.34 12.91 7.23
C THR A 250 -18.74 13.28 6.75
N ASP A 251 -18.84 14.13 5.73
CA ASP A 251 -20.11 14.72 5.28
C ASP A 251 -20.76 13.90 4.16
N GLY A 252 -19.98 13.07 3.47
CA GLY A 252 -20.47 12.26 2.36
C GLY A 252 -19.38 11.72 1.46
N VAL A 253 -19.84 11.15 0.36
CA VAL A 253 -19.01 10.61 -0.73
C VAL A 253 -19.32 11.42 -2.00
N GLU A 254 -18.30 11.89 -2.71
CA GLU A 254 -18.44 12.55 -4.01
C GLU A 254 -17.63 11.80 -5.08
N ARG A 255 -18.11 11.76 -6.32
CA ARG A 255 -17.33 11.23 -7.44
C ARG A 255 -16.41 12.33 -7.97
N ILE A 256 -15.13 12.00 -8.15
CA ILE A 256 -14.15 12.89 -8.77
C ILE A 256 -14.07 12.56 -10.26
N PRO A 257 -14.31 13.52 -11.17
CA PRO A 257 -14.13 13.30 -12.60
C PRO A 257 -12.69 12.91 -12.92
N LEU A 258 -12.52 11.93 -13.81
CA LEU A 258 -11.24 11.47 -14.33
C LEU A 258 -11.26 11.50 -15.84
N HIS A 259 -10.09 11.70 -16.45
CA HIS A 259 -9.93 11.66 -17.90
C HIS A 259 -9.34 10.35 -18.43
N GLY A 260 -8.84 9.49 -17.55
CA GLY A 260 -8.23 8.21 -17.93
C GLY A 260 -8.32 7.16 -16.82
N LYS A 261 -7.67 6.02 -17.06
CA LYS A 261 -7.62 4.89 -16.14
C LYS A 261 -6.56 5.13 -15.05
N ILE A 262 -6.89 4.85 -13.79
CA ILE A 262 -5.91 4.99 -12.70
C ILE A 262 -5.00 3.75 -12.68
N ASP A 263 -3.68 3.95 -12.65
CA ASP A 263 -2.72 2.87 -12.38
C ASP A 263 -2.36 2.80 -10.90
N ALA A 264 -2.05 3.97 -10.33
CA ALA A 264 -1.55 4.11 -8.97
C ALA A 264 -2.07 5.40 -8.32
N LEU A 265 -2.20 5.38 -6.99
CA LEU A 265 -2.54 6.53 -6.17
C LEU A 265 -1.54 6.64 -5.03
N THR A 266 -1.20 7.86 -4.63
CA THR A 266 -0.41 8.15 -3.43
C THR A 266 -0.70 9.55 -2.90
N VAL A 267 -0.07 9.92 -1.79
CA VAL A 267 -0.19 11.24 -1.17
C VAL A 267 1.12 11.98 -1.38
N THR A 268 1.05 13.28 -1.63
CA THR A 268 2.23 14.15 -1.59
C THR A 268 2.58 14.53 -0.15
N SER A 269 3.81 14.95 0.08
CA SER A 269 4.29 15.61 1.29
C SER A 269 3.49 16.87 1.65
N GLU A 270 2.82 17.51 0.70
CA GLU A 270 1.89 18.63 0.93
C GLU A 270 0.47 18.16 1.33
N GLY A 271 0.23 16.86 1.35
CA GLY A 271 -1.06 16.27 1.71
C GLY A 271 -2.10 16.30 0.57
N THR A 272 -1.67 16.44 -0.68
CA THR A 272 -2.54 16.37 -1.87
C THR A 272 -2.51 14.96 -2.47
N LEU A 273 -3.50 14.62 -3.31
CA LEU A 273 -3.54 13.32 -3.99
C LEU A 273 -2.69 13.38 -5.26
N LEU A 274 -1.83 12.37 -5.45
CA LEU A 274 -1.09 12.14 -6.68
C LEU A 274 -1.59 10.83 -7.33
N ALA A 275 -1.85 10.87 -8.63
CA ALA A 275 -2.36 9.74 -9.39
C ALA A 275 -1.52 9.51 -10.65
N GLY A 276 -1.21 8.25 -10.94
CA GLY A 276 -0.74 7.83 -12.24
C GLY A 276 -1.93 7.42 -13.09
N LEU A 277 -2.11 8.02 -14.27
CA LEU A 277 -3.19 7.76 -15.20
C LEU A 277 -2.63 7.12 -16.48
N SER A 278 -3.07 5.90 -16.80
CA SER A 278 -2.53 5.08 -17.90
C SER A 278 -2.46 5.89 -19.19
N ASP A 279 -1.30 5.89 -19.84
CA ASP A 279 -0.99 6.62 -21.08
C ASP A 279 -1.13 8.15 -21.04
N GLU A 280 -1.57 8.73 -19.91
CA GLU A 280 -1.72 10.17 -19.75
C GLU A 280 -0.61 10.80 -18.89
N GLY A 281 -0.03 10.04 -17.96
CA GLY A 281 1.08 10.46 -17.10
C GLY A 281 0.71 10.57 -15.63
N ILE A 282 1.46 11.37 -14.87
CA ILE A 282 1.28 11.56 -13.43
C ILE A 282 0.63 12.92 -13.18
N PHE A 283 -0.47 12.93 -12.43
CA PHE A 283 -1.29 14.10 -12.13
C PHE A 283 -1.46 14.30 -10.63
N GLU A 284 -1.57 15.56 -10.22
CA GLU A 284 -1.87 15.95 -8.86
C GLU A 284 -3.28 16.56 -8.78
N PHE A 285 -4.06 16.16 -7.79
CA PHE A 285 -5.39 16.68 -7.54
C PHE A 285 -5.38 17.69 -6.38
N ARG A 286 -5.72 18.94 -6.71
CA ARG A 286 -5.93 20.04 -5.75
C ARG A 286 -7.36 20.56 -5.88
N ASP A 287 -7.56 21.57 -6.72
CA ASP A 287 -8.85 22.10 -7.16
C ASP A 287 -9.19 21.65 -8.59
N GLY A 288 -8.68 20.47 -8.96
CA GLY A 288 -8.65 19.95 -10.32
C GLY A 288 -7.35 19.16 -10.58
N TRP A 289 -7.31 18.46 -11.71
CA TRP A 289 -6.15 17.67 -12.12
C TRP A 289 -5.09 18.54 -12.79
N ILE A 290 -3.87 18.49 -12.26
CA ILE A 290 -2.70 19.18 -12.80
C ILE A 290 -1.67 18.13 -13.20
N LYS A 291 -1.34 18.05 -14.49
CA LYS A 291 -0.30 17.14 -14.98
C LYS A 291 1.06 17.57 -14.44
N ARG A 292 1.78 16.64 -13.83
CA ARG A 292 3.13 16.84 -13.29
C ARG A 292 4.19 16.27 -14.24
N PHE A 293 3.99 15.06 -14.74
CA PHE A 293 4.95 14.35 -15.57
C PHE A 293 4.24 13.53 -16.65
N ASP A 294 4.92 13.30 -17.77
CA ASP A 294 4.60 12.20 -18.68
C ASP A 294 5.06 10.88 -18.07
N TYR A 295 4.41 9.77 -18.45
CA TYR A 295 4.98 8.46 -18.15
C TYR A 295 6.24 8.23 -18.98
N PRO A 296 7.27 7.59 -18.40
CA PRO A 296 8.54 7.37 -19.09
C PRO A 296 8.45 6.26 -20.14
N THR A 297 7.43 5.41 -20.08
CA THR A 297 7.18 4.28 -20.97
C THR A 297 5.68 4.03 -21.05
N THR A 298 5.24 3.34 -22.10
CA THR A 298 3.93 2.69 -22.11
C THR A 298 3.88 1.69 -20.96
N ILE A 299 2.76 1.68 -20.24
CA ILE A 299 2.49 0.72 -19.17
C ILE A 299 1.59 -0.34 -19.78
N ASP A 300 2.09 -1.57 -19.80
CA ASP A 300 1.31 -2.69 -20.31
C ASP A 300 0.37 -3.20 -19.21
N GLY A 301 -0.74 -3.83 -19.61
CA GLY A 301 -1.76 -4.31 -18.65
C GLY A 301 -1.28 -5.36 -17.63
N ASN A 302 -0.05 -5.85 -17.77
CA ASN A 302 0.60 -6.78 -16.83
C ASN A 302 1.49 -6.09 -15.79
N ASP A 303 1.68 -4.77 -15.89
CA ASP A 303 2.52 -4.02 -14.98
C ASP A 303 1.76 -3.65 -13.70
N VAL A 304 2.42 -3.81 -12.55
CA VAL A 304 1.98 -3.18 -11.30
C VAL A 304 2.76 -1.91 -11.12
N VAL A 305 2.03 -0.81 -11.07
CA VAL A 305 2.57 0.54 -10.88
C VAL A 305 2.41 0.95 -9.42
N ARG A 306 3.48 1.47 -8.83
CA ARG A 306 3.45 2.17 -7.53
C ARG A 306 4.02 3.56 -7.72
N ILE A 307 3.43 4.53 -7.04
CA ILE A 307 3.92 5.91 -7.01
C ILE A 307 4.15 6.30 -5.55
N ASN A 308 5.24 7.00 -5.28
CA ASN A 308 5.52 7.59 -3.98
C ASN A 308 6.05 9.02 -4.17
N GLU A 309 5.88 9.89 -3.18
CA GLU A 309 6.28 11.29 -3.27
C GLU A 309 6.87 11.77 -1.94
N TYR A 310 7.95 12.54 -2.02
CA TYR A 310 8.56 13.19 -0.86
C TYR A 310 9.29 14.47 -1.26
N GLU A 311 8.86 15.60 -0.69
CA GLU A 311 9.49 16.92 -0.86
C GLU A 311 9.70 17.33 -2.34
N GLY A 312 8.68 17.12 -3.16
CA GLY A 312 8.66 17.36 -4.61
C GLY A 312 9.26 16.22 -5.45
N LYS A 313 9.87 15.20 -4.84
CA LYS A 313 10.48 14.07 -5.54
C LYS A 313 9.44 12.98 -5.74
N THR A 314 9.16 12.65 -6.99
CA THR A 314 8.21 11.59 -7.36
C THR A 314 8.96 10.35 -7.80
N LEU A 315 8.64 9.23 -7.14
CA LEU A 315 9.08 7.90 -7.48
C LEU A 315 7.97 7.17 -8.23
N LEU A 316 8.33 6.47 -9.30
CA LEU A 316 7.49 5.54 -10.02
C LEU A 316 8.20 4.18 -10.05
N LEU A 317 7.61 3.19 -9.40
CA LEU A 317 8.08 1.81 -9.42
C LEU A 317 7.20 1.00 -10.37
N LEU A 318 7.80 0.44 -11.41
CA LEU A 318 7.14 -0.42 -12.39
C LEU A 318 7.58 -1.86 -12.15
N ARG A 319 6.62 -2.72 -11.83
CA ARG A 319 6.85 -4.15 -11.65
C ARG A 319 6.22 -4.92 -12.80
N ASN A 320 7.05 -5.60 -13.58
CA ASN A 320 6.58 -6.38 -14.72
C ASN A 320 6.37 -7.85 -14.31
N PHE A 321 5.24 -8.44 -14.71
CA PHE A 321 4.91 -9.85 -14.48
C PHE A 321 4.84 -10.66 -15.77
N ALA A 322 5.31 -10.11 -16.88
CA ALA A 322 5.30 -10.82 -18.14
C ALA A 322 6.46 -11.83 -18.15
N PHE A 323 6.13 -13.09 -18.45
CA PHE A 323 7.09 -14.17 -18.60
C PHE A 323 6.94 -14.79 -19.98
N ASP A 324 8.04 -15.23 -20.57
CA ASP A 324 8.02 -15.99 -21.81
C ASP A 324 7.51 -17.43 -21.57
N GLU A 325 7.40 -18.22 -22.64
CA GLU A 325 6.95 -19.62 -22.56
C GLU A 325 7.87 -20.52 -21.72
N LYS A 326 9.10 -20.09 -21.45
CA LYS A 326 10.07 -20.80 -20.61
C LYS A 326 10.01 -20.36 -19.14
N GLY A 327 9.17 -19.37 -18.82
CA GLY A 327 9.10 -18.77 -17.49
C GLY A 327 10.22 -17.77 -17.21
N GLU A 328 10.93 -17.30 -18.23
CA GLU A 328 11.90 -16.22 -18.11
C GLU A 328 11.16 -14.89 -18.13
N LYS A 329 11.54 -13.98 -17.23
CA LYS A 329 10.91 -12.67 -17.14
C LYS A 329 11.25 -11.85 -18.39
N LEU A 330 10.22 -11.29 -19.05
CA LEU A 330 10.39 -10.54 -20.29
C LEU A 330 11.02 -9.17 -20.07
N GLU A 331 10.72 -8.52 -18.94
CA GLU A 331 11.29 -7.22 -18.59
C GLU A 331 11.66 -7.13 -17.10
N ASP A 332 12.74 -6.40 -16.80
CA ASP A 332 13.16 -6.13 -15.44
C ASP A 332 12.21 -5.14 -14.74
N ASP A 333 12.15 -5.20 -13.41
CA ASP A 333 11.46 -4.17 -12.64
C ASP A 333 12.27 -2.87 -12.71
N ARG A 334 11.57 -1.75 -12.88
CA ARG A 334 12.19 -0.43 -13.12
C ARG A 334 11.80 0.56 -12.06
N ILE A 335 12.77 1.37 -11.65
CA ILE A 335 12.55 2.48 -10.72
C ILE A 335 12.82 3.77 -11.47
N TRP A 336 11.83 4.64 -11.58
CA TRP A 336 11.96 5.97 -12.14
C TRP A 336 11.84 6.99 -11.03
N LEU A 337 12.66 8.02 -11.10
CA LEU A 337 12.69 9.07 -10.10
C LEU A 337 12.79 10.44 -10.74
N ASN A 338 12.00 11.38 -10.24
CA ASN A 338 12.15 12.77 -10.57
C ASN A 338 13.07 13.48 -9.56
N ALA A 339 14.16 14.03 -10.07
CA ALA A 339 15.06 14.91 -9.31
C ALA A 339 15.04 16.38 -9.76
N ASN A 340 14.52 16.71 -10.96
CA ASN A 340 14.63 18.06 -11.57
C ASN A 340 13.49 18.39 -12.57
N GLY A 341 12.28 17.94 -12.29
CA GLY A 341 11.13 18.09 -13.20
C GLY A 341 11.06 17.04 -14.32
N GLN A 342 11.98 16.07 -14.35
CA GLN A 342 12.00 14.98 -15.32
C GLN A 342 12.23 13.65 -14.62
N LEU A 343 11.45 12.63 -14.99
CA LEU A 343 11.66 11.25 -14.55
C LEU A 343 12.87 10.65 -15.26
N SER A 344 13.78 10.07 -14.49
CA SER A 344 14.92 9.30 -14.98
C SER A 344 14.98 7.95 -14.27
N GLU A 345 15.37 6.91 -15.00
CA GLU A 345 15.52 5.57 -14.45
C GLU A 345 16.72 5.52 -13.49
N LEU A 346 16.50 4.98 -12.28
CA LEU A 346 17.56 4.65 -11.35
C LEU A 346 18.18 3.32 -11.74
N LYS A 347 19.48 3.34 -12.02
CA LYS A 347 20.24 2.12 -12.30
C LYS A 347 20.48 1.37 -10.99
N LEU A 348 20.09 0.10 -10.96
CA LEU A 348 20.31 -0.81 -9.83
C LEU A 348 21.75 -1.36 -9.78
N HIS A 349 22.52 -1.15 -10.85
CA HIS A 349 23.94 -1.49 -10.92
C HIS A 349 24.77 -0.21 -10.98
N SER A 350 25.86 -0.17 -10.20
CA SER A 350 26.91 0.82 -10.42
C SER A 350 27.55 0.55 -11.79
N PRO A 351 27.88 1.58 -12.59
CA PRO A 351 28.68 1.41 -13.79
C PRO A 351 30.05 0.79 -13.50
#